data_AF-A0A8C2WLH1-F1
#
_entry.id   AF-A0A8C2WLH1-F1
#
_cell.length_a   1.000
_cell.length_b   1.000
_cell.length_c   1.000
_cell.angle_alpha   90.00
_cell.angle_beta   90.00
_cell.angle_gamma   90.00
#
_symmetry.space_group_name_H-M   'P 1'
#
loop_
_entity.id
_entity.type
_entity.pdbx_description
1 polymer ?
#
loop_
_entity_poly.entity_id
_entity_poly.type
_entity_poly.pdbx_seq_one_letter_code
_entity_poly.pdbx_strand_id
1 'polypeptide(L)'
;MQKKRQNKDLVELQSLIDAHFECRKKEEEELLGLKDRIEKRRYERAEQQRVRAEKDKERQARREAERQRKEEADAHWKAEAEAKKKMTLSSMGSGYSSHLQKVEQKRGKKQTEREKKKKIMSERCKPLNVDGFSEDNLREKANELWEWLHDLEAIKYDHCEKLTRQRYEVVSLRNRIDELQKQ
;
A
#
# COMPACT_ATOMS: atom_id res chain seq x y z
N MET A 1 -74.60 24.90 38.32
CA MET A 1 -74.32 25.06 36.88
C MET A 1 -72.81 25.05 36.57
N GLN A 2 -71.98 25.79 37.31
CA GLN A 2 -70.54 25.92 37.03
C GLN A 2 -69.72 24.63 37.17
N LYS A 3 -69.95 23.82 38.22
CA LYS A 3 -69.26 22.52 38.40
C LYS A 3 -69.53 21.51 37.27
N LYS A 4 -70.73 21.53 36.68
CA LYS A 4 -71.07 20.64 35.55
C LYS A 4 -70.36 21.05 34.26
N ARG A 5 -70.16 22.36 34.03
CA ARG A 5 -69.32 22.85 32.93
C ARG A 5 -67.86 22.45 33.12
N GLN A 6 -67.29 22.73 34.29
CA GLN A 6 -65.89 22.36 34.58
C GLN A 6 -65.63 20.86 34.40
N ASN A 7 -66.53 19.99 34.85
CA ASN A 7 -66.39 18.55 34.63
C ASN A 7 -66.46 18.17 33.15
N LYS A 8 -67.32 18.82 32.37
CA LYS A 8 -67.41 18.58 30.92
C LYS A 8 -66.13 19.02 30.21
N ASP A 9 -65.64 20.21 30.53
CA ASP A 9 -64.42 20.77 29.95
C ASP A 9 -63.19 19.91 30.30
N LEU A 10 -63.12 19.36 31.53
CA LEU A 10 -62.07 18.43 31.94
C LEU A 10 -62.11 17.11 31.16
N VAL A 11 -63.30 16.56 30.92
CA VAL A 11 -63.47 15.32 30.14
C VAL A 11 -63.13 15.54 28.66
N GLU A 12 -63.53 16.68 28.09
CA GLU A 12 -63.18 17.07 26.71
C GLU A 12 -61.66 17.28 26.57
N LEU A 13 -61.04 17.94 27.55
CA LEU A 13 -59.59 18.13 27.59
C LEU A 13 -58.84 16.79 27.65
N GLN A 14 -59.27 15.87 28.52
CA GLN A 14 -58.67 14.53 28.62
C GLN A 14 -58.81 13.78 27.29
N SER A 15 -59.98 13.85 26.65
CA SER A 15 -60.23 13.20 25.36
C SER A 15 -59.34 13.75 24.24
N LEU A 16 -59.13 15.08 24.21
CA LEU A 16 -58.23 15.73 23.25
C LEU A 16 -56.77 15.35 23.47
N ILE A 17 -56.35 15.26 24.74
CA ILE A 17 -55.00 14.83 25.12
C ILE A 17 -54.75 13.39 24.64
N ASP A 18 -55.67 12.47 24.95
CA ASP A 18 -55.54 11.06 24.57
C ASP A 18 -55.55 10.88 23.05
N ALA A 19 -56.44 11.60 22.34
CA ALA A 19 -56.48 11.58 20.88
C ALA A 19 -55.18 12.11 20.24
N HIS A 20 -54.58 13.16 20.81
CA HIS A 20 -53.32 13.71 20.33
C HIS A 20 -52.15 12.72 20.53
N PHE A 21 -52.06 12.09 21.71
CA PHE A 21 -51.00 11.10 21.98
C PHE A 21 -51.15 9.85 21.11
N GLU A 22 -52.35 9.32 20.96
CA GLU A 22 -52.60 8.16 20.09
C GLU A 22 -52.33 8.48 18.61
N CYS A 23 -52.69 9.67 18.13
CA CYS A 23 -52.37 10.10 16.77
C CYS A 23 -50.86 10.19 16.55
N ARG A 24 -50.14 10.87 17.46
CA ARG A 24 -48.68 11.01 17.36
C ARG A 24 -47.97 9.67 17.44
N LYS A 25 -48.40 8.78 18.34
CA LYS A 25 -47.79 7.46 18.49
C LYS A 25 -47.90 6.64 17.20
N LYS A 26 -49.09 6.62 16.58
CA LYS A 26 -49.30 5.95 15.29
C LYS A 26 -48.44 6.55 14.19
N GLU A 27 -48.38 7.87 14.10
CA GLU A 27 -47.57 8.57 13.10
C GLU A 27 -46.06 8.32 13.31
N GLU A 28 -45.59 8.30 14.55
CA GLU A 28 -44.20 8.00 14.90
C GLU A 28 -43.84 6.53 14.59
N GLU A 29 -44.73 5.57 14.89
CA GLU A 29 -44.54 4.16 14.53
C GLU A 29 -44.48 3.95 13.00
N GLU A 30 -45.36 4.61 12.25
CA GLU A 30 -45.33 4.58 10.79
C GLU A 30 -44.07 5.20 10.20
N LEU A 31 -43.63 6.33 10.76
CA LEU A 31 -42.41 7.02 10.34
C LEU A 31 -41.17 6.18 10.63
N LEU A 32 -41.08 5.56 11.81
CA LEU A 32 -40.01 4.63 12.18
C LEU A 32 -39.99 3.44 11.22
N GLY A 33 -41.14 2.80 10.98
CA GLY A 33 -41.24 1.68 10.05
C GLY A 33 -40.84 2.06 8.61
N LEU A 34 -41.12 3.29 8.18
CA LEU A 34 -40.68 3.78 6.88
C LEU A 34 -39.16 4.01 6.85
N LYS A 35 -38.59 4.60 7.90
CA LYS A 35 -37.13 4.82 8.02
C LYS A 35 -36.37 3.50 7.99
N ASP A 36 -36.80 2.49 8.74
CA ASP A 36 -36.18 1.17 8.77
C ASP A 36 -36.18 0.51 7.37
N ARG A 37 -37.29 0.62 6.63
CA ARG A 37 -37.35 0.13 5.24
C ARG A 37 -36.40 0.86 4.31
N ILE A 38 -36.27 2.19 4.46
CA ILE A 38 -35.34 2.99 3.66
C ILE A 38 -33.89 2.63 3.98
N GLU A 39 -33.56 2.48 5.26
CA GLU A 39 -32.23 2.13 5.73
C GLU A 39 -31.83 0.73 5.25
N LYS A 40 -32.74 -0.25 5.37
CA LYS A 40 -32.53 -1.60 4.83
C LYS A 40 -32.26 -1.58 3.32
N ARG A 41 -33.02 -0.81 2.54
CA ARG A 41 -32.78 -0.66 1.09
C ARG A 41 -31.46 0.06 0.77
N ARG A 42 -31.00 0.98 1.61
CA ARG A 42 -29.69 1.63 1.46
C ARG A 42 -28.58 0.62 1.73
N TYR A 43 -28.70 -0.15 2.80
CA TYR A 43 -27.76 -1.21 3.14
C TYR A 43 -27.66 -2.26 2.02
N GLU A 44 -28.81 -2.76 1.53
CA GLU A 44 -28.85 -3.73 0.42
C GLU A 44 -28.18 -3.20 -0.86
N ARG A 45 -28.37 -1.92 -1.19
CA ARG A 45 -27.69 -1.29 -2.34
C ARG A 45 -26.18 -1.16 -2.13
N ALA A 46 -25.76 -0.74 -0.94
CA ALA A 46 -24.35 -0.65 -0.60
C ALA A 46 -23.67 -2.03 -0.68
N GLU A 47 -24.33 -3.06 -0.19
CA GLU A 47 -23.81 -4.43 -0.22
C GLU A 47 -23.76 -4.99 -1.65
N GLN A 48 -24.79 -4.73 -2.47
CA GLN A 48 -24.74 -5.07 -3.90
C GLN A 48 -23.58 -4.39 -4.62
N GLN A 49 -23.28 -3.13 -4.29
CA GLN A 49 -22.17 -2.41 -4.88
C GLN A 49 -20.82 -2.98 -4.43
N ARG A 50 -20.69 -3.36 -3.15
CA ARG A 50 -19.51 -4.03 -2.60
C ARG A 50 -19.23 -5.36 -3.30
N VAL A 51 -20.25 -6.21 -3.43
CA VAL A 51 -20.15 -7.51 -4.11
C VAL A 51 -19.79 -7.36 -5.59
N ARG A 52 -20.36 -6.36 -6.30
CA ARG A 52 -19.99 -6.06 -7.69
C ARG A 52 -18.53 -5.63 -7.81
N ALA A 53 -18.07 -4.72 -6.94
CA ALA A 53 -16.69 -4.26 -6.93
C ALA A 53 -15.70 -5.40 -6.64
N GLU A 54 -16.05 -6.30 -5.71
CA GLU A 54 -15.24 -7.48 -5.39
C GLU A 54 -15.14 -8.45 -6.57
N LYS A 55 -16.28 -8.78 -7.21
CA LYS A 55 -16.29 -9.63 -8.41
C LYS A 55 -15.51 -9.02 -9.57
N ASP A 56 -15.55 -7.70 -9.74
CA ASP A 56 -14.79 -7.01 -10.78
C ASP A 56 -13.28 -7.07 -10.51
N LYS A 57 -12.89 -6.86 -9.25
CA LYS A 57 -11.51 -6.99 -8.81
C LYS A 57 -10.98 -8.42 -8.98
N GLU A 58 -11.78 -9.43 -8.63
CA GLU A 58 -11.44 -10.84 -8.82
C GLU A 58 -11.27 -11.18 -10.32
N ARG A 59 -12.17 -10.70 -11.18
CA ARG A 59 -12.05 -10.87 -12.63
C ARG A 59 -10.81 -10.19 -13.21
N GLN A 60 -10.41 -9.03 -12.68
CA GLN A 60 -9.16 -8.37 -13.07
C GLN A 60 -7.94 -9.17 -12.60
N ALA A 61 -7.91 -9.57 -11.33
CA ALA A 61 -6.84 -10.36 -10.75
C ALA A 61 -6.64 -11.70 -11.47
N ARG A 62 -7.73 -12.39 -11.86
CA ARG A 62 -7.64 -13.63 -12.64
C ARG A 62 -7.02 -13.43 -14.02
N ARG A 63 -7.37 -12.34 -14.71
CA ARG A 63 -6.77 -12.01 -16.03
C ARG A 63 -5.29 -11.65 -15.90
N GLU A 64 -4.91 -10.93 -14.85
CA GLU A 64 -3.51 -10.60 -14.60
C GLU A 64 -2.70 -11.84 -14.22
N ALA A 65 -3.24 -12.73 -13.38
CA ALA A 65 -2.60 -13.99 -13.02
C ALA A 65 -2.45 -14.93 -14.23
N GLU A 66 -3.44 -15.00 -15.11
CA GLU A 66 -3.36 -15.78 -16.36
C GLU A 66 -2.31 -15.18 -17.32
N ARG A 67 -2.26 -13.86 -17.44
CA ARG A 67 -1.23 -13.16 -18.23
C ARG A 67 0.17 -13.44 -17.67
N GLN A 68 0.35 -13.32 -16.35
CA GLN A 68 1.61 -13.63 -15.68
C GLN A 68 2.03 -15.09 -15.88
N ARG A 69 1.09 -16.04 -15.75
CA ARG A 69 1.37 -17.46 -15.98
C ARG A 69 1.78 -17.74 -17.42
N LYS A 70 1.17 -17.05 -18.39
CA LYS A 70 1.54 -17.15 -19.82
C LYS A 70 2.90 -16.52 -20.09
N GLU A 71 3.19 -15.35 -19.52
CA GLU A 71 4.49 -14.70 -19.62
C GLU A 71 5.61 -15.54 -18.99
N GLU A 72 5.35 -16.18 -17.84
CA GLU A 72 6.27 -17.11 -17.19
C GLU A 72 6.49 -18.38 -18.02
N ALA A 73 5.44 -18.94 -18.63
CA ALA A 73 5.54 -20.11 -19.51
C ALA A 73 6.28 -19.79 -20.82
N ASP A 74 6.00 -18.65 -21.45
CA ASP A 74 6.69 -18.19 -22.66
C ASP A 74 8.16 -17.86 -22.36
N ALA A 75 8.46 -17.29 -21.19
CA ALA A 75 9.83 -17.07 -20.73
C ALA A 75 10.56 -18.39 -20.47
N HIS A 76 9.88 -19.38 -19.87
CA HIS A 76 10.43 -20.72 -19.67
C HIS A 76 10.69 -21.42 -21.00
N TRP A 77 9.75 -21.39 -21.94
CA TRP A 77 9.91 -21.98 -23.28
C TRP A 77 11.04 -21.31 -24.07
N LYS A 78 11.14 -19.98 -24.04
CA LYS A 78 12.26 -19.24 -24.66
C LYS A 78 13.60 -19.62 -24.03
N ALA A 79 13.66 -19.73 -22.70
CA ALA A 79 14.87 -20.15 -21.99
C ALA A 79 15.26 -21.60 -22.33
N GLU A 80 14.29 -22.51 -22.46
CA GLU A 80 14.53 -23.90 -22.82
C GLU A 80 14.95 -24.06 -24.30
N ALA A 81 14.34 -23.29 -25.22
CA ALA A 81 14.73 -23.24 -26.62
C ALA A 81 16.12 -22.63 -26.81
N GLU A 82 16.46 -21.57 -26.08
CA GLU A 82 17.80 -20.98 -26.05
C GLU A 82 18.83 -21.94 -25.45
N ALA A 83 18.47 -22.67 -24.39
CA ALA A 83 19.31 -23.72 -23.81
C ALA A 83 19.55 -24.88 -24.80
N LYS A 84 18.52 -25.36 -25.49
CA LYS A 84 18.66 -26.40 -26.54
C LYS A 84 19.50 -25.91 -27.71
N LYS A 85 19.26 -24.68 -28.19
CA LYS A 85 20.07 -24.03 -29.24
C LYS A 85 21.53 -23.87 -28.81
N LYS A 86 21.75 -23.54 -27.53
CA LYS A 86 23.09 -23.43 -26.96
C LYS A 86 23.76 -24.78 -26.75
N MET A 87 23.02 -25.84 -26.38
CA MET A 87 23.55 -27.20 -26.31
C MET A 87 23.98 -27.70 -27.69
N THR A 88 23.19 -27.45 -28.73
CA THR A 88 23.57 -27.82 -30.11
C THR A 88 24.75 -26.98 -30.62
N LEU A 89 24.83 -25.69 -30.28
CA LEU A 89 25.98 -24.84 -30.60
C LEU A 89 27.24 -25.15 -29.76
N SER A 90 27.09 -25.63 -28.53
CA SER A 90 28.22 -26.03 -27.65
C SER A 90 28.82 -27.39 -28.03
N SER A 91 28.11 -28.20 -28.81
CA SER A 91 28.62 -29.45 -29.39
C SER A 91 29.64 -29.22 -30.52
N MET A 92 29.77 -27.98 -31.04
CA MET A 92 30.65 -27.63 -32.16
C MET A 92 31.69 -26.55 -31.83
N GLY A 93 31.75 -26.04 -30.60
CA GLY A 93 32.62 -24.90 -30.28
C GLY A 93 33.02 -24.85 -28.83
N SER A 94 34.25 -25.28 -28.56
CA SER A 94 34.99 -25.01 -27.33
C SER A 94 34.94 -23.51 -26.97
N GLY A 95 34.56 -23.17 -25.73
CA GLY A 95 34.77 -21.81 -25.19
C GLY A 95 33.72 -21.19 -24.27
N TYR A 96 32.71 -21.90 -23.74
CA TYR A 96 31.63 -21.25 -22.95
C TYR A 96 31.46 -21.73 -21.51
N SER A 97 32.56 -21.75 -20.74
CA SER A 97 32.57 -22.11 -19.31
C SER A 97 31.91 -21.05 -18.39
N SER A 98 31.74 -19.79 -18.82
CA SER A 98 31.28 -18.70 -17.93
C SER A 98 29.77 -18.73 -17.58
N HIS A 99 28.91 -19.26 -18.45
CA HIS A 99 27.47 -19.04 -18.32
C HIS A 99 26.73 -20.11 -17.52
N LEU A 100 27.32 -21.29 -17.32
CA LEU A 100 26.75 -22.34 -16.47
C LEU A 100 26.83 -21.98 -14.97
N GLN A 101 27.87 -21.26 -14.53
CA GLN A 101 27.99 -20.82 -13.13
C GLN A 101 26.92 -19.82 -12.69
N LYS A 102 26.28 -19.08 -13.61
CA LYS A 102 25.21 -18.12 -13.27
C LYS A 102 23.84 -18.78 -13.08
N VAL A 103 23.64 -19.98 -13.63
CA VAL A 103 22.34 -20.67 -13.58
C VAL A 103 22.18 -21.44 -12.27
N GLU A 104 23.26 -21.99 -11.72
CA GLU A 104 23.21 -22.80 -10.49
C GLU A 104 23.04 -21.97 -9.20
N GLN A 105 23.38 -20.68 -9.21
CA GLN A 105 23.17 -19.75 -8.09
C GLN A 105 21.71 -19.24 -7.92
N LYS A 106 20.75 -19.69 -8.76
CA LYS A 106 19.34 -19.25 -8.72
C LYS A 106 18.42 -20.11 -7.83
N ARG A 107 18.93 -20.74 -6.77
CA ARG A 107 18.06 -21.33 -5.71
C ARG A 107 18.03 -20.40 -4.49
N GLY A 108 16.91 -19.69 -4.36
CA GLY A 108 16.62 -18.65 -3.37
C GLY A 108 16.39 -17.31 -4.07
N LYS A 109 15.16 -16.76 -4.03
CA LYS A 109 14.90 -15.37 -4.41
C LYS A 109 15.70 -14.48 -3.45
N LYS A 110 16.97 -14.21 -3.77
CA LYS A 110 17.77 -13.21 -3.05
C LYS A 110 17.01 -11.90 -3.18
N GLN A 111 16.69 -11.28 -2.03
CA GLN A 111 16.01 -10.00 -1.98
C GLN A 111 16.74 -9.02 -2.89
N THR A 112 16.01 -8.39 -3.81
CA THR A 112 16.62 -7.48 -4.78
C THR A 112 17.18 -6.27 -4.05
N GLU A 113 18.23 -5.63 -4.59
CA GLU A 113 18.79 -4.40 -4.00
C GLU A 113 17.72 -3.30 -3.83
N ARG A 114 16.71 -3.28 -4.73
CA ARG A 114 15.54 -2.40 -4.61
C ARG A 114 14.70 -2.71 -3.37
N GLU A 115 14.43 -3.97 -3.11
CA GLU A 115 13.66 -4.41 -1.93
C GLU A 115 14.44 -4.16 -0.64
N LYS A 116 15.75 -4.40 -0.62
CA LYS A 116 16.61 -4.07 0.53
C LYS A 116 16.61 -2.58 0.81
N LYS A 117 16.80 -1.74 -0.21
CA LYS A 117 16.73 -0.28 -0.08
C LYS A 117 15.38 0.16 0.47
N LYS A 118 14.28 -0.41 -0.03
CA LYS A 118 12.92 -0.08 0.43
C LYS A 118 12.73 -0.46 1.90
N LYS A 119 13.19 -1.65 2.30
CA LYS A 119 13.14 -2.14 3.69
C LYS A 119 13.93 -1.22 4.64
N ILE A 120 15.17 -0.89 4.29
CA ILE A 120 16.03 0.00 5.09
C ILE A 120 15.40 1.40 5.19
N MET A 121 14.83 1.92 4.11
CA MET A 121 14.16 3.23 4.13
C MET A 121 12.92 3.21 5.03
N SER A 122 12.10 2.17 4.99
CA SER A 122 10.94 2.06 5.90
C SER A 122 11.33 1.89 7.37
N GLU A 123 12.48 1.27 7.66
CA GLU A 123 12.98 1.14 9.03
C GLU A 123 13.52 2.48 9.57
N ARG A 124 14.10 3.32 8.70
CA ARG A 124 14.65 4.63 9.09
C ARG A 124 13.61 5.75 9.08
N CYS A 125 12.68 5.76 8.14
CA CYS A 125 11.66 6.80 8.01
C CYS A 125 10.41 6.42 8.79
N LYS A 126 10.32 6.88 10.04
CA LYS A 126 9.10 6.74 10.84
C LYS A 126 8.04 7.76 10.37
N PRO A 127 6.76 7.38 10.31
CA PRO A 127 5.70 8.33 9.99
C PRO A 127 5.64 9.42 11.07
N LEU A 128 5.54 10.67 10.63
CA LEU A 128 5.39 11.82 11.52
C LEU A 128 3.94 11.89 11.98
N ASN A 129 3.71 11.74 13.28
CA ASN A 129 2.41 12.00 13.91
C ASN A 129 2.54 13.24 14.79
N VAL A 130 1.82 14.29 14.41
CA VAL A 130 1.81 15.59 15.10
C VAL A 130 0.40 16.01 15.54
N ASP A 131 -0.58 15.10 15.42
CA ASP A 131 -1.96 15.41 15.78
C ASP A 131 -2.07 15.63 17.31
N GLY A 132 -2.59 16.80 17.69
CA GLY A 132 -2.75 17.20 19.10
C GLY A 132 -1.49 17.74 19.78
N PHE A 133 -0.43 18.07 19.03
CA PHE A 133 0.76 18.70 19.61
C PHE A 133 0.47 20.15 20.01
N SER A 134 1.01 20.58 21.16
CA SER A 134 1.07 22.00 21.54
C SER A 134 2.13 22.76 20.72
N GLU A 135 2.07 24.09 20.73
CA GLU A 135 3.04 24.92 19.99
C GLU A 135 4.50 24.63 20.40
N ASP A 136 4.76 24.50 21.71
CA ASP A 136 6.10 24.20 22.23
C ASP A 136 6.58 22.82 21.73
N ASN A 137 5.71 21.81 21.78
CA ASN A 137 6.04 20.46 21.28
C ASN A 137 6.30 20.44 19.77
N LEU A 138 5.60 21.29 19.00
CA LEU A 138 5.87 21.44 17.56
C LEU A 138 7.23 22.09 17.29
N ARG A 139 7.62 23.09 18.09
CA ARG A 139 8.94 23.74 17.99
C ARG A 139 10.07 22.77 18.32
N GLU A 140 9.93 22.01 19.40
CA GLU A 140 10.89 20.96 19.76
C GLU A 140 10.99 19.90 18.65
N LYS A 141 9.85 19.44 18.12
CA LYS A 141 9.85 18.42 17.06
C LYS A 141 10.47 18.93 15.76
N ALA A 142 10.25 20.20 15.43
CA ALA A 142 10.87 20.83 14.26
C ALA A 142 12.40 20.90 14.40
N ASN A 143 12.90 21.26 15.59
CA ASN A 143 14.33 21.28 15.87
C ASN A 143 14.96 19.88 15.78
N GLU A 144 14.32 18.85 16.37
CA GLU A 144 14.79 17.46 16.28
C GLU A 144 14.89 16.98 14.82
N LEU A 145 13.87 17.27 14.01
CA LEU A 145 13.86 16.90 12.59
C LEU A 145 14.94 17.66 11.80
N TRP A 146 15.20 18.91 12.14
CA TRP A 146 16.24 19.72 11.52
C TRP A 146 17.64 19.20 11.84
N GLU A 147 17.92 18.90 13.11
CA GLU A 147 19.19 18.28 13.54
C GLU A 147 19.39 16.93 12.83
N TRP A 148 18.34 16.10 12.79
CA TRP A 148 18.41 14.81 12.10
C TRP A 148 18.69 14.95 10.60
N LEU A 149 18.07 15.95 9.94
CA LEU A 149 18.37 16.24 8.54
C LEU A 149 19.81 16.70 8.35
N HIS A 150 20.30 17.59 9.22
CA HIS A 150 21.67 18.09 9.17
C HIS A 150 22.68 16.94 9.29
N ASP A 151 22.49 16.01 10.23
CA ASP A 151 23.36 14.85 10.40
C ASP A 151 23.38 13.95 9.16
N LEU A 152 22.22 13.71 8.55
CA LEU A 152 22.12 12.94 7.30
C LEU A 152 22.85 13.63 6.15
N GLU A 153 22.82 14.96 6.07
CA GLU A 153 23.56 15.72 5.07
C GLU A 153 25.08 15.64 5.27
N ALA A 154 25.55 15.71 6.52
CA ALA A 154 26.96 15.52 6.85
C ALA A 154 27.45 14.11 6.44
N ILE A 155 26.71 13.06 6.79
CA ILE A 155 27.05 11.68 6.39
C ILE A 155 27.08 11.53 4.86
N LYS A 156 26.11 12.14 4.16
CA LYS A 156 26.06 12.14 2.69
C LYS A 156 27.29 12.82 2.11
N TYR A 157 27.71 13.96 2.66
CA TYR A 157 28.90 14.68 2.24
C TYR A 157 30.16 13.82 2.37
N ASP A 158 30.38 13.21 3.54
CA ASP A 158 31.53 12.33 3.78
C ASP A 158 31.57 11.14 2.81
N HIS A 159 30.40 10.55 2.51
CA HIS A 159 30.29 9.49 1.51
C HIS A 159 30.62 9.97 0.09
N CYS A 160 30.20 11.18 -0.29
CA CYS A 160 30.55 11.78 -1.57
C CYS A 160 32.05 12.01 -1.69
N GLU A 161 32.69 12.60 -0.68
CA GLU A 161 34.15 12.83 -0.67
C GLU A 161 34.93 11.51 -0.72
N LYS A 162 34.50 10.53 0.07
CA LYS A 162 35.09 9.18 0.03
C LYS A 162 34.97 8.55 -1.35
N LEU A 163 33.81 8.68 -2.00
CA LEU A 163 33.60 8.14 -3.35
C LEU A 163 34.51 8.83 -4.37
N THR A 164 34.67 10.16 -4.28
CA THR A 164 35.59 10.92 -5.14
C THR A 164 37.02 10.42 -4.98
N ARG A 165 37.48 10.24 -3.74
CA ARG A 165 38.82 9.69 -3.45
C ARG A 165 39.00 8.28 -4.02
N GLN A 166 38.02 7.40 -3.78
CA GLN A 166 38.03 6.03 -4.29
C GLN A 166 38.06 5.97 -5.82
N ARG A 167 37.35 6.88 -6.52
CA ARG A 167 37.42 6.97 -7.97
C ARG A 167 38.83 7.29 -8.46
N TYR A 168 39.51 8.24 -7.81
CA TYR A 168 40.90 8.55 -8.12
C TYR A 168 41.83 7.35 -7.85
N GLU A 169 41.71 6.72 -6.68
CA GLU A 169 42.49 5.53 -6.31
C GLU A 169 42.32 4.41 -7.35
N VAL A 170 41.09 4.14 -7.79
CA VAL A 170 40.81 3.11 -8.81
C VAL A 170 41.49 3.45 -10.15
N VAL A 171 41.47 4.71 -10.59
CA VAL A 171 42.14 5.12 -11.83
C VAL A 171 43.65 4.96 -11.70
N SER A 172 44.23 5.43 -10.59
CA SER A 172 45.67 5.29 -10.32
C SER A 172 46.11 3.82 -10.30
N LEU A 173 45.36 2.97 -9.60
CA LEU A 173 45.65 1.53 -9.53
C LEU A 173 45.54 0.85 -10.90
N ARG A 174 44.57 1.22 -11.73
CA ARG A 174 44.46 0.71 -13.11
C ARG A 174 45.68 1.07 -13.93
N ASN A 175 46.10 2.34 -13.91
CA ASN A 175 47.29 2.77 -14.63
C ASN A 175 48.55 2.02 -14.14
N ARG A 176 48.67 1.80 -12.83
CA ARG A 176 49.77 1.04 -12.24
C ARG A 176 49.79 -0.42 -12.71
N ILE A 177 48.62 -1.05 -12.82
CA ILE A 177 48.50 -2.41 -13.37
C ILE A 177 48.96 -2.42 -14.83
N ASP A 178 48.50 -1.47 -15.65
CA ASP A 178 48.86 -1.39 -17.06
C ASP A 178 50.36 -1.15 -17.28
N GLU A 179 51.01 -0.37 -16.41
CA GLU A 179 52.48 -0.17 -16.42
C GLU A 179 53.23 -1.47 -16.11
N LEU A 180 52.80 -2.19 -15.08
CA LEU A 180 53.43 -3.44 -14.66
C LEU A 180 53.21 -4.58 -15.66
N GLN A 181 52.13 -4.55 -16.44
CA GLN A 181 51.85 -5.52 -17.51
C GLN A 181 52.64 -5.27 -18.80
N LYS A 182 53.24 -4.09 -18.96
CA LYS A 182 54.08 -3.73 -20.11
C LYS A 182 55.56 -4.06 -19.91
N GLN A 183 55.97 -4.43 -18.68
CA GLN A 183 57.29 -4.96 -18.37
C GLN A 183 57.30 -6.48 -18.52
#